data_AF-A0A931US15-F1
#
_entry.id   AF-A0A931US15-F1
#
_cell.length_a   1.000
_cell.length_b   1.000
_cell.length_c   1.000
_cell.angle_alpha   90.00
_cell.angle_beta   90.00
_cell.angle_gamma   90.00
#
_symmetry.space_group_name_H-M   'P 1'
#
loop_
_entity.id
_entity.type
_entity.pdbx_description
1 polymer ?
#
loop_
_entity_poly.entity_id
_entity_poly.type
_entity_poly.pdbx_seq_one_letter_code
_entity_poly.pdbx_strand_id
1 'polypeptide(L)'
;MDQKEFMKTVRDQIAAMKESAQPGIDPWVTQKQKREVLAEFFKHAAYAEYRSAISNAKHFVKTPNDRPDLKEALAMEAYEEFQHFRVFAKQLAKLEVDYDPETYTPVPAWKEYFDNQEFARDGLEKMAAENIGGEPRAVAWLERVAEGAEEMLREIAHPQLEDEYGHEQVGLQLIEKYATDPEVQERFLAIAAKQQKLAVLAQQQLNERLGIKRGQAA
;
A
#
# COMPACT_ATOMS: atom_id res chain seq x y z
N MET A 1 26.49 7.19 -2.14
CA MET A 1 25.83 8.29 -2.87
C MET A 1 25.73 9.48 -1.92
N ASP A 2 25.75 10.70 -2.42
CA ASP A 2 25.42 11.85 -1.57
C ASP A 2 23.90 11.92 -1.32
N GLN A 3 23.46 12.71 -0.34
CA GLN A 3 22.04 12.76 0.03
C GLN A 3 21.13 13.24 -1.11
N LYS A 4 21.64 14.11 -1.98
CA LYS A 4 20.87 14.63 -3.12
C LYS A 4 20.68 13.57 -4.18
N GLU A 5 21.74 12.82 -4.49
CA GLU A 5 21.70 11.67 -5.40
C GLU A 5 20.77 10.58 -4.85
N PHE A 6 20.87 10.25 -3.56
CA PHE A 6 19.98 9.32 -2.88
C PHE A 6 18.51 9.70 -3.02
N MET A 7 18.15 10.93 -2.62
CA MET A 7 16.77 11.39 -2.70
C MET A 7 16.28 11.52 -4.14
N LYS A 8 17.17 11.67 -5.13
CA LYS A 8 16.78 11.54 -6.54
C LYS A 8 16.42 10.09 -6.87
N THR A 9 17.26 9.12 -6.49
CA THR A 9 16.99 7.69 -6.70
C THR A 9 15.68 7.24 -6.06
N VAL A 10 15.37 7.71 -4.86
CA VAL A 10 14.09 7.43 -4.19
C VAL A 10 12.90 7.91 -5.02
N ARG A 11 12.95 9.15 -5.54
CA ARG A 11 11.88 9.71 -6.39
C ARG A 11 11.78 8.98 -7.73
N ASP A 12 12.90 8.59 -8.33
CA ASP A 12 12.91 7.79 -9.55
C ASP A 12 12.24 6.41 -9.31
N GLN A 13 12.45 5.78 -8.13
CA GLN A 13 11.78 4.53 -7.76
C GLN A 13 10.27 4.71 -7.58
N ILE A 14 9.81 5.80 -6.96
CA ILE A 14 8.38 6.12 -6.83
C ILE A 14 7.73 6.23 -8.21
N ALA A 15 8.33 7.00 -9.13
CA ALA A 15 7.82 7.18 -10.48
C ALA A 15 7.75 5.85 -11.24
N ALA A 16 8.82 5.06 -11.18
CA ALA A 16 8.87 3.74 -11.81
C ALA A 16 7.79 2.79 -11.24
N MET A 17 7.50 2.87 -9.94
CA MET A 17 6.45 2.05 -9.33
C MET A 17 5.07 2.41 -9.90
N LYS A 18 4.73 3.71 -9.98
CA LYS A 18 3.46 4.19 -10.54
C LYS A 18 3.23 3.68 -11.97
N GLU A 19 4.28 3.69 -12.80
CA GLU A 19 4.23 3.15 -14.16
C GLU A 19 4.03 1.62 -14.17
N SER A 20 4.80 0.89 -13.36
CA SER A 20 4.78 -0.57 -13.32
C SER A 20 3.45 -1.16 -12.81
N ALA A 21 2.68 -0.39 -12.03
CA ALA A 21 1.39 -0.79 -11.49
C ALA A 21 0.27 -0.78 -12.53
N GLN A 22 0.34 0.12 -13.53
CA GLN A 22 -0.76 0.38 -14.47
C GLN A 22 -1.35 -0.89 -15.13
N PRO A 23 -0.54 -1.84 -15.64
CA PRO A 23 -1.08 -3.04 -16.27
C PRO A 23 -1.92 -3.94 -15.36
N GLY A 24 -1.75 -3.82 -14.03
CA GLY A 24 -2.56 -4.51 -13.03
C GLY A 24 -3.83 -3.74 -12.66
N ILE A 25 -3.85 -2.42 -12.84
CA ILE A 25 -4.93 -1.50 -12.49
C ILE A 25 -5.97 -1.39 -13.62
N ASP A 26 -5.53 -1.29 -14.88
CA ASP A 26 -6.40 -1.00 -16.03
C ASP A 26 -7.69 -1.85 -16.14
N PRO A 27 -7.69 -3.16 -15.85
CA PRO A 27 -8.92 -3.95 -15.89
C PRO A 27 -9.99 -3.52 -14.88
N TRP A 28 -9.59 -2.90 -13.77
CA TRP A 28 -10.49 -2.41 -12.72
C TRP A 28 -11.21 -1.12 -13.10
N VAL A 29 -10.57 -0.30 -13.94
CA VAL A 29 -11.08 1.02 -14.35
C VAL A 29 -12.09 0.88 -15.48
N THR A 30 -11.78 0.00 -16.43
CA THR A 30 -12.47 -0.08 -17.73
C THR A 30 -13.78 -0.88 -17.68
N GLN A 31 -14.02 -1.64 -16.61
CA GLN A 31 -15.12 -2.61 -16.54
C GLN A 31 -15.81 -2.55 -15.19
N LYS A 32 -17.15 -2.67 -15.21
CA LYS A 32 -17.90 -2.98 -13.99
C LYS A 32 -17.54 -4.39 -13.54
N GLN A 33 -17.38 -4.55 -12.24
CA GLN A 33 -16.98 -5.82 -11.66
C GLN A 33 -18.22 -6.58 -11.18
N LYS A 34 -18.13 -7.91 -11.21
CA LYS A 34 -19.17 -8.75 -10.62
C LYS A 34 -19.16 -8.59 -9.09
N ARG A 35 -20.32 -8.81 -8.45
CA ARG A 35 -20.46 -8.72 -6.99
C ARG A 35 -19.42 -9.57 -6.25
N GLU A 36 -19.16 -10.78 -6.73
CA GLU A 36 -18.21 -11.72 -6.11
C GLU A 36 -16.77 -11.23 -6.24
N VAL A 37 -16.44 -10.58 -7.37
CA VAL A 37 -15.13 -9.97 -7.60
C VAL A 37 -14.92 -8.78 -6.67
N LEU A 38 -15.94 -7.93 -6.51
CA LEU A 38 -15.91 -6.82 -5.57
C LEU A 38 -15.82 -7.28 -4.12
N ALA A 39 -16.57 -8.32 -3.75
CA ALA A 39 -16.51 -8.91 -2.42
C ALA A 39 -15.09 -9.41 -2.11
N GLU A 40 -14.49 -10.19 -3.00
CA GLU A 40 -13.13 -10.70 -2.77
C GLU A 40 -12.07 -9.59 -2.80
N PHE A 41 -12.23 -8.57 -3.65
CA PHE A 41 -11.40 -7.36 -3.63
C PHE A 41 -11.46 -6.65 -2.28
N PHE A 42 -12.67 -6.37 -1.77
CA PHE A 42 -12.84 -5.66 -0.51
C PHE A 42 -12.38 -6.47 0.69
N LYS A 43 -12.49 -7.80 0.66
CA LYS A 43 -11.87 -8.66 1.68
C LYS A 43 -10.35 -8.49 1.67
N HIS A 44 -9.76 -8.55 0.48
CA HIS A 44 -8.32 -8.35 0.33
C HIS A 44 -7.87 -6.96 0.81
N ALA A 45 -8.55 -5.89 0.38
CA ALA A 45 -8.22 -4.52 0.76
C ALA A 45 -8.41 -4.30 2.27
N ALA A 46 -9.52 -4.76 2.85
CA ALA A 46 -9.73 -4.69 4.30
C ALA A 46 -8.62 -5.43 5.08
N TYR A 47 -8.19 -6.59 4.59
CA TYR A 47 -7.07 -7.33 5.19
C TYR A 47 -5.76 -6.54 5.11
N ALA A 48 -5.49 -5.90 3.96
CA ALA A 48 -4.30 -5.09 3.74
C ALA A 48 -4.20 -3.97 4.78
N GLU A 49 -5.25 -3.16 4.94
CA GLU A 49 -5.20 -2.01 5.84
C GLU A 49 -5.18 -2.43 7.31
N TYR A 50 -5.87 -3.52 7.64
CA TYR A 50 -5.79 -4.11 8.99
C TYR A 50 -4.36 -4.55 9.33
N ARG A 51 -3.67 -5.23 8.39
CA ARG A 51 -2.26 -5.63 8.57
C ARG A 51 -1.34 -4.42 8.64
N SER A 52 -1.55 -3.41 7.80
CA SER A 52 -0.78 -2.16 7.80
C SER A 52 -0.88 -1.46 9.15
N ALA A 53 -2.10 -1.23 9.64
CA ALA A 53 -2.36 -0.60 10.93
C ALA A 53 -1.66 -1.31 12.10
N ILE A 54 -1.74 -2.65 12.14
CA ILE A 54 -1.04 -3.45 13.17
C ILE A 54 0.47 -3.32 13.05
N SER A 55 0.99 -3.34 11.82
CA SER A 55 2.41 -3.22 11.54
C SER A 55 2.95 -1.87 12.01
N ASN A 56 2.26 -0.78 11.68
CA ASN A 56 2.61 0.58 12.12
C ASN A 56 2.58 0.71 13.64
N ALA A 57 1.56 0.18 14.31
CA ALA A 57 1.51 0.15 15.78
C ALA A 57 2.67 -0.65 16.40
N LYS A 58 3.05 -1.80 15.83
CA LYS A 58 4.20 -2.60 16.29
C LYS A 58 5.52 -1.84 16.16
N HIS A 59 5.71 -1.14 15.05
CA HIS A 59 6.92 -0.34 14.81
C HIS A 59 6.96 0.91 15.67
N PHE A 60 5.82 1.55 15.94
CA PHE A 60 5.73 2.67 16.89
C PHE A 60 6.30 2.29 18.27
N VAL A 61 5.91 1.13 18.80
CA VAL A 61 6.35 0.63 20.12
C VAL A 61 7.86 0.38 20.15
N LYS A 62 8.42 -0.13 19.05
CA LYS A 62 9.86 -0.46 18.93
C LYS A 62 10.73 0.73 18.58
N THR A 63 10.14 1.81 18.04
CA THR A 63 10.88 2.98 17.60
C THR A 63 11.41 3.77 18.82
N PRO A 64 12.72 4.07 18.86
CA PRO A 64 13.32 4.84 19.95
C PRO A 64 12.73 6.26 20.07
N ASN A 65 12.74 6.81 21.29
CA ASN A 65 12.17 8.12 21.58
C ASN A 65 12.99 9.31 21.04
N ASP A 66 14.20 9.08 20.52
CA ASP A 66 15.03 10.11 19.88
C ASP A 66 14.60 10.40 18.42
N ARG A 67 13.56 9.72 17.93
CA ARG A 67 12.92 9.93 16.61
C ARG A 67 11.43 10.22 16.77
N PRO A 68 11.06 11.35 17.42
CA PRO A 68 9.68 11.63 17.80
C PRO A 68 8.73 11.79 16.59
N ASP A 69 9.22 12.36 15.49
CA ASP A 69 8.50 12.50 14.21
C ASP A 69 8.27 11.16 13.51
N LEU A 70 9.25 10.24 13.54
CA LEU A 70 9.02 8.87 13.05
C LEU A 70 7.95 8.16 13.87
N LYS A 71 7.94 8.36 15.20
CA LYS A 71 6.88 7.82 16.06
C LYS A 71 5.53 8.45 15.77
N GLU A 72 5.49 9.76 15.55
CA GLU A 72 4.27 10.47 15.20
C GLU A 72 3.69 9.95 13.89
N ALA A 73 4.51 9.80 12.85
CA ALA A 73 4.10 9.23 11.57
C ALA A 73 3.54 7.80 11.72
N LEU A 74 4.25 6.91 12.42
CA LEU A 74 3.78 5.54 12.65
C LEU A 74 2.47 5.49 13.45
N ALA A 75 2.24 6.42 14.37
CA ALA A 75 0.99 6.48 15.13
C ALA A 75 -0.18 7.01 14.29
N MET A 76 0.09 8.02 13.45
CA MET A 76 -0.85 8.62 12.51
C MET A 76 -1.30 7.57 11.48
N GLU A 77 -0.35 6.93 10.79
CA GLU A 77 -0.65 5.93 9.77
C GLU A 77 -1.32 4.69 10.37
N ALA A 78 -0.96 4.28 11.60
CA ALA A 78 -1.70 3.21 12.28
C ALA A 78 -3.18 3.53 12.47
N TYR A 79 -3.52 4.80 12.72
CA TYR A 79 -4.89 5.25 12.88
C TYR A 79 -5.61 5.37 11.52
N GLU A 80 -4.98 5.98 10.54
CA GLU A 80 -5.51 6.18 9.18
C GLU A 80 -5.78 4.83 8.50
N GLU A 81 -4.83 3.90 8.57
CA GLU A 81 -4.99 2.55 7.99
C GLU A 81 -6.11 1.76 8.68
N PHE A 82 -6.32 1.97 9.99
CA PHE A 82 -7.47 1.39 10.66
C PHE A 82 -8.79 2.04 10.19
N GLN A 83 -8.81 3.33 9.85
CA GLN A 83 -9.99 3.94 9.22
C GLN A 83 -10.21 3.40 7.81
N HIS A 84 -9.16 3.21 7.01
CA HIS A 84 -9.25 2.59 5.69
C HIS A 84 -9.86 1.19 5.77
N PHE A 85 -9.38 0.35 6.71
CA PHE A 85 -9.98 -0.94 7.01
C PHE A 85 -11.49 -0.83 7.25
N ARG A 86 -11.94 0.14 8.06
CA ARG A 86 -13.37 0.34 8.35
C ARG A 86 -14.17 0.77 7.12
N VAL A 87 -13.57 1.55 6.21
CA VAL A 87 -14.19 1.92 4.93
C VAL A 87 -14.45 0.66 4.10
N PHE A 88 -13.46 -0.23 3.96
CA PHE A 88 -13.63 -1.48 3.23
C PHE A 88 -14.60 -2.45 3.91
N ALA A 89 -14.55 -2.56 5.24
CA ALA A 89 -15.51 -3.37 6.02
C ALA A 89 -16.96 -2.88 5.83
N LYS A 90 -17.18 -1.57 5.71
CA LYS A 90 -18.50 -1.01 5.39
C LYS A 90 -18.98 -1.42 3.99
N GLN A 91 -18.09 -1.46 3.00
CA GLN A 91 -18.43 -1.94 1.66
C GLN A 91 -18.78 -3.44 1.67
N LEU A 92 -18.05 -4.26 2.41
CA LEU A 92 -18.38 -5.68 2.62
C LEU A 92 -19.76 -5.87 3.27
N ALA A 93 -20.09 -5.04 4.26
CA ALA A 93 -21.41 -5.06 4.89
C ALA A 93 -22.55 -4.69 3.91
N LYS A 94 -22.34 -3.70 3.01
CA LYS A 94 -23.30 -3.40 1.93
C LYS A 94 -23.49 -4.58 0.97
N LEU A 95 -22.44 -5.40 0.80
CA LEU A 95 -22.48 -6.63 0.02
C LEU A 95 -22.98 -7.84 0.82
N GLU A 96 -23.43 -7.65 2.07
CA GLU A 96 -23.93 -8.71 2.95
C GLU A 96 -22.91 -9.84 3.13
N VAL A 97 -21.62 -9.49 3.13
CA VAL A 97 -20.51 -10.42 3.34
C VAL A 97 -20.06 -10.35 4.78
N ASP A 98 -20.18 -11.46 5.50
CA ASP A 98 -19.54 -11.62 6.80
C ASP A 98 -18.02 -11.72 6.61
N TYR A 99 -17.27 -10.96 7.40
CA TYR A 99 -15.85 -10.79 7.21
C TYR A 99 -15.10 -10.64 8.53
N ASP A 100 -14.06 -11.46 8.66
CA ASP A 100 -13.07 -11.39 9.72
C ASP A 100 -11.68 -11.33 9.08
N PRO A 101 -10.92 -10.22 9.27
CA PRO A 101 -9.59 -10.09 8.70
C PRO A 101 -8.60 -11.14 9.24
N GLU A 102 -8.83 -11.73 10.42
CA GLU A 102 -7.92 -12.71 11.01
C GLU A 102 -8.02 -14.09 10.34
N THR A 103 -9.14 -14.38 9.67
CA THR A 103 -9.38 -15.65 8.98
C THR A 103 -9.19 -15.55 7.46
N TYR A 104 -9.02 -14.33 6.92
CA TYR A 104 -8.82 -14.14 5.49
C TYR A 104 -7.44 -14.66 5.03
N THR A 105 -7.42 -15.31 3.87
CA THR A 105 -6.18 -15.85 3.27
C THR A 105 -5.84 -15.08 1.98
N PRO A 106 -4.84 -14.17 2.00
CA PRO A 106 -4.42 -13.45 0.80
C PRO A 106 -3.74 -14.38 -0.22
N VAL A 107 -3.44 -13.87 -1.42
CA VAL A 107 -2.52 -14.57 -2.34
C VAL A 107 -1.10 -14.59 -1.76
N PRO A 108 -0.25 -15.57 -2.10
CA PRO A 108 1.08 -15.71 -1.52
C PRO A 108 1.94 -14.44 -1.58
N ALA A 109 1.94 -13.72 -2.71
CA ALA A 109 2.73 -12.50 -2.84
C ALA A 109 2.21 -11.35 -1.96
N TRP A 110 0.91 -11.26 -1.70
CA TRP A 110 0.36 -10.29 -0.74
C TRP A 110 0.73 -10.65 0.70
N LYS A 111 0.77 -11.94 1.03
CA LYS A 111 1.29 -12.37 2.34
C LYS A 111 2.74 -11.90 2.51
N GLU A 112 3.59 -12.14 1.51
CA GLU A 112 5.00 -11.73 1.56
C GLU A 112 5.16 -10.20 1.58
N TYR A 113 4.32 -9.46 0.85
CA TYR A 113 4.28 -8.00 0.88
C TYR A 113 4.09 -7.45 2.29
N PHE A 114 3.09 -7.94 3.04
CA PHE A 114 2.83 -7.47 4.41
C PHE A 114 3.84 -8.02 5.42
N ASP A 115 4.34 -9.24 5.21
CA ASP A 115 5.44 -9.77 6.02
C ASP A 115 6.71 -8.92 5.86
N ASN A 116 6.99 -8.40 4.66
CA ASN A 116 8.15 -7.54 4.42
C ASN A 116 8.09 -6.22 5.20
N GLN A 117 6.89 -5.68 5.40
CA GLN A 117 6.65 -4.50 6.24
C GLN A 117 6.71 -4.85 7.73
N GLU A 118 5.96 -5.86 8.16
CA GLU A 118 5.84 -6.26 9.57
C GLU A 118 7.17 -6.69 10.19
N PHE A 119 7.99 -7.39 9.40
CA PHE A 119 9.31 -7.87 9.82
C PHE A 119 10.45 -6.98 9.32
N ALA A 120 10.16 -5.75 8.88
CA ALA A 120 11.18 -4.73 8.68
C ALA A 120 12.02 -4.57 9.96
N ARG A 121 13.30 -4.22 9.81
CA ARG A 121 14.24 -4.19 10.94
C ARG A 121 13.87 -3.15 11.99
N ASP A 122 13.44 -1.99 11.53
CA ASP A 122 13.10 -0.83 12.34
C ASP A 122 12.01 -0.01 11.66
N GLY A 123 11.57 1.05 12.34
CA GLY A 123 10.55 1.96 11.82
C GLY A 123 10.93 2.63 10.50
N LEU A 124 12.22 2.91 10.24
CA LEU A 124 12.62 3.54 8.97
C LEU A 124 12.52 2.56 7.81
N GLU A 125 12.94 1.31 8.00
CA GLU A 125 12.74 0.27 6.99
C GLU A 125 11.24 -0.01 6.78
N LYS A 126 10.40 0.13 7.82
CA LYS A 126 8.94 0.08 7.66
C LYS A 126 8.42 1.22 6.78
N MET A 127 8.78 2.47 7.07
CA MET A 127 8.38 3.64 6.25
C MET A 127 8.88 3.50 4.80
N ALA A 128 10.06 2.91 4.62
CA ALA A 128 10.60 2.61 3.30
C ALA A 128 9.76 1.62 2.52
N ALA A 129 9.39 0.52 3.18
CA ALA A 129 8.56 -0.51 2.57
C ALA A 129 7.18 0.06 2.23
N GLU A 130 6.53 0.78 3.14
CA GLU A 130 5.18 1.32 2.93
C GLU A 130 5.16 2.56 2.06
N ASN A 131 5.64 3.69 2.54
CA ASN A 131 5.43 5.01 1.96
C ASN A 131 6.10 5.20 0.60
N ILE A 132 7.14 4.40 0.32
CA ILE A 132 7.91 4.49 -0.94
C ILE A 132 7.74 3.22 -1.77
N GLY A 133 7.65 2.07 -1.12
CA GLY A 133 7.50 0.80 -1.78
C GLY A 133 6.05 0.46 -2.17
N GLY A 134 5.08 0.94 -1.39
CA GLY A 134 3.67 0.58 -1.46
C GLY A 134 2.75 1.71 -1.89
N GLU A 135 2.83 2.85 -1.19
CA GLU A 135 1.90 3.98 -1.37
C GLU A 135 1.83 4.54 -2.78
N PRO A 136 2.94 4.69 -3.52
CA PRO A 136 2.88 5.14 -4.90
C PRO A 136 1.93 4.30 -5.77
N ARG A 137 1.81 3.00 -5.48
CA ARG A 137 0.87 2.10 -6.16
C ARG A 137 -0.56 2.26 -5.66
N ALA A 138 -0.78 2.50 -4.37
CA ALA A 138 -2.10 2.78 -3.83
C ALA A 138 -2.65 4.07 -4.46
N VAL A 139 -1.86 5.15 -4.47
CA VAL A 139 -2.16 6.41 -5.16
C VAL A 139 -2.52 6.16 -6.63
N ALA A 140 -1.64 5.47 -7.38
CA ALA A 140 -1.91 5.18 -8.79
C ALA A 140 -3.19 4.37 -9.02
N TRP A 141 -3.53 3.46 -8.10
CA TRP A 141 -4.76 2.67 -8.18
C TRP A 141 -5.99 3.55 -7.88
N LEU A 142 -5.96 4.34 -6.80
CA LEU A 142 -7.05 5.18 -6.35
C LEU A 142 -7.39 6.29 -7.34
N GLU A 143 -6.37 6.97 -7.90
CA GLU A 143 -6.55 7.99 -8.96
C GLU A 143 -7.33 7.39 -10.15
N ARG A 144 -6.94 6.19 -10.55
CA ARG A 144 -7.52 5.49 -11.70
C ARG A 144 -8.95 5.02 -11.44
N VAL A 145 -9.24 4.47 -10.26
CA VAL A 145 -10.60 4.01 -9.95
C VAL A 145 -11.56 5.13 -9.62
N ALA A 146 -11.08 6.29 -9.15
CA ALA A 146 -11.91 7.48 -8.96
C ALA A 146 -12.61 7.92 -10.26
N GLU A 147 -11.95 7.69 -11.39
CA GLU A 147 -12.48 7.95 -12.75
C GLU A 147 -13.09 6.70 -13.40
N GLY A 148 -13.07 5.55 -12.71
CA GLY A 148 -13.46 4.25 -13.26
C GLY A 148 -14.96 4.02 -13.35
N ALA A 149 -15.36 2.92 -14.00
CA ALA A 149 -16.77 2.57 -14.23
C ALA A 149 -17.51 2.09 -12.95
N GLU A 150 -16.78 1.61 -11.94
CA GLU A 150 -17.33 0.94 -10.77
C GLU A 150 -17.63 1.90 -9.62
N GLU A 151 -18.90 1.99 -9.22
CA GLU A 151 -19.37 3.00 -8.26
C GLU A 151 -18.85 2.75 -6.85
N MET A 152 -18.86 1.49 -6.40
CA MET A 152 -18.36 1.14 -5.08
C MET A 152 -16.86 1.43 -4.92
N LEU A 153 -16.08 1.35 -6.01
CA LEU A 153 -14.66 1.70 -6.00
C LEU A 153 -14.46 3.22 -6.01
N ARG A 154 -15.32 3.99 -6.70
CA ARG A 154 -15.27 5.46 -6.63
C ARG A 154 -15.59 6.01 -5.24
N GLU A 155 -16.54 5.39 -4.54
CA GLU A 155 -16.95 5.82 -3.19
C GLU A 155 -15.80 5.79 -2.17
N ILE A 156 -14.85 4.88 -2.34
CA ILE A 156 -13.70 4.73 -1.43
C ILE A 156 -12.49 5.55 -1.88
N ALA A 157 -12.42 5.93 -3.15
CA ALA A 157 -11.22 6.54 -3.72
C ALA A 157 -10.92 7.92 -3.14
N HIS A 158 -11.93 8.80 -3.10
CA HIS A 158 -11.75 10.18 -2.63
C HIS A 158 -11.25 10.32 -1.20
N PRO A 159 -11.83 9.65 -0.18
CA PRO A 159 -11.35 9.81 1.19
C PRO A 159 -9.94 9.21 1.41
N GLN A 160 -9.57 8.15 0.68
CA GLN A 160 -8.26 7.52 0.84
C GLN A 160 -7.14 8.29 0.10
N LEU A 161 -7.44 8.92 -1.03
CA LEU A 161 -6.42 9.65 -1.81
C LEU A 161 -5.70 10.73 -1.01
N GLU A 162 -6.41 11.49 -0.19
CA GLU A 162 -5.81 12.57 0.61
C GLU A 162 -4.77 12.01 1.59
N ASP A 163 -5.11 10.90 2.24
CA ASP A 163 -4.24 10.22 3.21
C ASP A 163 -3.01 9.62 2.50
N GLU A 164 -3.19 8.90 1.37
CA GLU A 164 -2.04 8.27 0.67
C GLU A 164 -1.03 9.27 0.09
N TYR A 165 -1.49 10.45 -0.37
CA TYR A 165 -0.55 11.52 -0.75
C TYR A 165 0.24 12.02 0.46
N GLY A 166 -0.41 12.10 1.62
CA GLY A 166 0.22 12.42 2.89
C GLY A 166 1.30 11.41 3.27
N HIS A 167 1.00 10.12 3.18
CA HIS A 167 1.93 9.03 3.49
C HIS A 167 3.20 9.10 2.62
N GLU A 168 3.06 9.21 1.28
CA GLU A 168 4.24 9.33 0.38
C GLU A 168 5.13 10.51 0.78
N GLN A 169 4.53 11.66 1.09
CA GLN A 169 5.25 12.87 1.48
C GLN A 169 5.95 12.73 2.84
N VAL A 170 5.27 12.18 3.85
CA VAL A 170 5.82 11.91 5.18
C VAL A 170 7.02 10.95 5.08
N GLY A 171 6.88 9.89 4.29
CA GLY A 171 7.96 8.96 4.00
C GLY A 171 9.20 9.69 3.47
N LEU A 172 9.03 10.48 2.39
CA LEU A 172 10.14 11.24 1.79
C LEU A 172 10.85 12.15 2.80
N GLN A 173 10.11 12.85 3.67
CA GLN A 173 10.67 13.72 4.69
C GLN A 173 11.48 12.95 5.75
N LEU A 174 10.93 11.84 6.25
CA LEU A 174 11.61 11.02 7.26
C LEU A 174 12.88 10.38 6.70
N ILE A 175 12.84 9.91 5.46
CA ILE A 175 13.98 9.28 4.80
C ILE A 175 15.07 10.31 4.51
N GLU A 176 14.70 11.49 4.03
CA GLU A 176 15.66 12.58 3.80
C GLU A 176 16.38 12.98 5.09
N LYS A 177 15.68 12.93 6.23
CA LYS A 177 16.21 13.28 7.54
C LYS A 177 17.07 12.19 8.17
N TYR A 178 16.65 10.92 8.06
CA TYR A 178 17.23 9.83 8.85
C TYR A 178 18.08 8.84 8.06
N ALA A 179 17.95 8.74 6.74
CA ALA A 179 18.78 7.86 5.91
C ALA A 179 20.00 8.63 5.35
N THR A 180 20.88 9.08 6.26
CA THR A 180 22.07 9.88 5.92
C THR A 180 23.32 9.05 5.71
N ASP A 181 23.35 7.80 6.20
CA ASP A 181 24.49 6.91 6.08
C ASP A 181 24.34 5.97 4.86
N PRO A 182 25.42 5.69 4.10
CA PRO A 182 25.35 4.84 2.91
C PRO A 182 24.74 3.46 3.14
N GLU A 183 25.03 2.82 4.27
CA GLU A 183 24.47 1.52 4.62
C GLU A 183 22.95 1.59 4.90
N VAL A 184 22.48 2.71 5.46
CA VAL A 184 21.05 2.93 5.71
C VAL A 184 20.33 3.18 4.38
N GLN A 185 20.91 4.02 3.52
CA GLN A 185 20.42 4.29 2.17
C GLN A 185 20.31 3.02 1.33
N GLU A 186 21.32 2.14 1.37
CA GLU A 186 21.29 0.88 0.63
C GLU A 186 20.15 -0.05 1.11
N ARG A 187 20.02 -0.22 2.44
CA ARG A 187 18.93 -1.04 3.02
C ARG A 187 17.56 -0.47 2.67
N PHE A 188 17.42 0.84 2.76
CA PHE A 188 16.24 1.58 2.38
C PHE A 188 15.83 1.26 0.92
N LEU A 189 16.74 1.45 -0.03
CA LEU A 189 16.46 1.22 -1.45
C LEU A 189 16.14 -0.26 -1.71
N ALA A 190 16.82 -1.17 -1.02
CA ALA A 190 16.60 -2.60 -1.17
C ALA A 190 15.20 -3.03 -0.68
N ILE A 191 14.78 -2.55 0.49
CA ILE A 191 13.46 -2.93 1.04
C ILE A 191 12.32 -2.30 0.25
N ALA A 192 12.45 -1.04 -0.17
CA ALA A 192 11.46 -0.39 -1.04
C ALA A 192 11.37 -1.10 -2.40
N ALA A 193 12.49 -1.41 -3.05
CA ALA A 193 12.49 -2.13 -4.32
C ALA A 193 11.93 -3.55 -4.21
N LYS A 194 12.15 -4.24 -3.08
CA LYS A 194 11.53 -5.54 -2.82
C LYS A 194 10.02 -5.38 -2.69
N GLN A 195 9.56 -4.38 -1.94
CA GLN A 195 8.13 -4.11 -1.79
C GLN A 195 7.45 -3.86 -3.14
N GLN A 196 8.05 -3.02 -4.00
CA GLN A 196 7.51 -2.68 -5.32
C GLN A 196 7.33 -3.93 -6.20
N LYS A 197 8.33 -4.82 -6.21
CA LYS A 197 8.24 -6.10 -6.93
C LYS A 197 7.10 -6.97 -6.39
N LEU A 198 6.96 -7.03 -5.07
CA LEU A 198 5.88 -7.78 -4.43
C LEU A 198 4.52 -7.17 -4.75
N ALA A 199 4.38 -5.84 -4.77
CA ALA A 199 3.14 -5.15 -5.12
C ALA A 199 2.64 -5.53 -6.52
N VAL A 200 3.53 -5.48 -7.52
CA VAL A 200 3.21 -5.85 -8.91
C VAL A 200 2.81 -7.32 -8.99
N LEU A 201 3.60 -8.22 -8.39
CA LEU A 201 3.32 -9.65 -8.40
C LEU A 201 2.01 -9.98 -7.69
N ALA A 202 1.76 -9.33 -6.55
CA ALA A 202 0.58 -9.56 -5.74
C ALA A 202 -0.70 -9.09 -6.44
N GLN A 203 -0.65 -7.94 -7.12
CA GLN A 203 -1.76 -7.50 -7.97
C GLN A 203 -2.03 -8.49 -9.12
N GLN A 204 -0.99 -9.01 -9.76
CA GLN A 204 -1.14 -10.01 -10.82
C GLN A 204 -1.80 -11.29 -10.31
N GLN A 205 -1.32 -11.84 -9.18
CA GLN A 205 -1.91 -13.01 -8.55
C GLN A 205 -3.36 -12.77 -8.10
N LEU A 206 -3.68 -11.58 -7.59
CA LEU A 206 -5.05 -11.21 -7.24
C LEU A 206 -5.93 -11.17 -8.49
N ASN A 207 -5.50 -10.51 -9.56
CA ASN A 207 -6.23 -10.48 -10.82
C ASN A 207 -6.48 -11.90 -11.37
N GLU A 208 -5.47 -12.78 -11.30
CA GLU A 208 -5.60 -14.19 -11.69
C GLU A 208 -6.63 -14.94 -10.83
N ARG A 209 -6.55 -14.81 -9.49
CA ARG A 209 -7.53 -15.39 -8.55
C ARG A 209 -8.96 -14.95 -8.88
N LEU A 210 -9.13 -13.69 -9.29
CA LEU A 210 -10.42 -13.09 -9.61
C LEU A 210 -10.87 -13.36 -11.06
N GLY A 211 -10.06 -14.01 -11.88
CA GLY A 211 -10.35 -14.24 -13.30
C GLY A 211 -10.33 -12.96 -14.14
N ILE A 212 -9.70 -11.89 -13.65
CA ILE A 212 -9.54 -10.62 -14.36
C ILE A 212 -8.37 -10.76 -15.34
N LYS A 213 -8.69 -10.88 -16.63
CA LYS A 213 -7.67 -11.01 -17.70
C LYS A 213 -7.24 -9.64 -18.22
N ARG A 214 -5.96 -9.51 -18.59
CA ARG A 214 -5.49 -8.38 -19.40
C ARG A 214 -6.28 -8.33 -20.72
N GLY A 215 -6.98 -7.23 -20.97
CA GLY A 215 -7.44 -6.87 -22.32
C GLY A 215 -8.68 -7.58 -22.88
N GLN A 216 -9.69 -7.90 -22.06
CA GLN A 216 -11.03 -8.10 -22.63
C GLN A 216 -11.80 -6.78 -22.60
N ALA A 217 -11.46 -5.86 -23.50
CA ALA A 217 -12.46 -4.90 -23.95
C ALA A 217 -13.63 -5.71 -24.51
N ALA A 218 -14.82 -5.50 -23.94
CA ALA A 218 -16.06 -6.01 -24.52
C ALA A 218 -16.29 -5.37 -25.90
#